data_AF-A0A0Q3S6W6-F1
#
_entry.id   AF-A0A0Q3S6W6-F1
#
_cell.length_a   1.000
_cell.length_b   1.000
_cell.length_c   1.000
_cell.angle_alpha   90.00
_cell.angle_beta   90.00
_cell.angle_gamma   90.00
#
_symmetry.space_group_name_H-M   'P 1'
#
loop_
_entity.id
_entity.type
_entity.pdbx_description
1 polymer ?
#
loop_
_entity_poly.entity_id
_entity_poly.type
_entity_poly.pdbx_seq_one_letter_code
_entity_poly.pdbx_strand_id
1 'polypeptide(L)' 'MNDFYFAYNYDENSQSASRLYRFINGEFDRYDEVENKWKPDSEQCKIFIGEDWEYDEISEKQAKEIIENMLD' A
#
# COMPACT_ATOMS: atom_id res chain seq x y z
N MET A 1 -2.11 15.31 7.45
CA MET A 1 -2.74 14.19 6.72
C MET A 1 -2.96 13.08 7.71
N ASN A 2 -4.05 12.34 7.57
CA ASN A 2 -4.32 11.19 8.42
C ASN A 2 -3.53 10.00 7.90
N ASP A 3 -3.34 9.00 8.76
CA ASP A 3 -2.77 7.72 8.38
C ASP A 3 -3.72 6.98 7.43
N PHE A 4 -3.18 6.34 6.38
CA PHE A 4 -3.98 5.55 5.43
C PHE A 4 -3.17 4.46 4.76
N TYR A 5 -3.87 3.47 4.21
CA TYR A 5 -3.32 2.40 3.39
C TYR A 5 -3.86 2.53 1.98
N PHE A 6 -3.04 2.15 1.00
CA PHE A 6 -3.45 2.20 -0.40
C PHE A 6 -2.71 1.16 -1.21
N ALA A 7 -3.34 0.74 -2.30
CA ALA A 7 -2.85 -0.31 -3.17
C ALA A 7 -3.04 0.04 -4.64
N TYR A 8 -2.20 -0.56 -5.48
CA TYR A 8 -2.29 -0.44 -6.93
C TYR A 8 -2.85 -1.73 -7.53
N ASN A 9 -3.80 -1.59 -8.46
CA ASN A 9 -4.52 -2.71 -9.07
C ASN A 9 -5.12 -3.63 -8.00
N TYR A 10 -5.82 -3.05 -7.01
CA TYR A 10 -6.46 -3.85 -5.96
C TYR A 10 -7.63 -4.65 -6.54
N ASP A 11 -7.65 -5.96 -6.28
CA ASP A 11 -8.77 -6.83 -6.59
C ASP A 11 -9.41 -7.34 -5.30
N GLU A 12 -10.61 -6.85 -5.01
CA GLU A 12 -11.38 -7.21 -3.81
C GLU A 12 -11.80 -8.69 -3.80
N ASN A 13 -11.96 -9.34 -4.96
CA ASN A 13 -12.39 -10.74 -5.00
C ASN A 13 -11.26 -11.68 -4.58
N SER A 14 -10.03 -11.37 -5.01
CA SER A 14 -8.83 -12.16 -4.68
C SER A 14 -8.05 -11.60 -3.50
N GLN A 15 -8.44 -10.44 -2.96
CA GLN A 15 -7.69 -9.70 -1.94
C GLN A 15 -6.20 -9.60 -2.33
N SER A 16 -5.94 -9.16 -3.55
CA SER A 16 -4.59 -9.04 -4.11
C SER A 16 -4.32 -7.63 -4.63
N ALA A 17 -3.04 -7.28 -4.73
CA ALA A 17 -2.60 -6.01 -5.29
C ALA A 17 -1.23 -6.18 -5.95
N SER A 18 -0.93 -5.33 -6.93
CA SER A 18 0.39 -5.29 -7.57
C SER A 18 1.45 -4.55 -6.74
N ARG A 19 1.00 -3.61 -5.89
CA ARG A 19 1.83 -2.87 -4.93
C ARG A 19 0.96 -2.48 -3.75
N LEU A 20 1.53 -2.53 -2.55
CA LEU A 20 0.87 -2.16 -1.31
C LEU A 20 1.71 -1.12 -0.57
N TYR A 21 1.05 -0.06 -0.12
CA TYR A 21 1.67 1.07 0.56
C TYR A 21 0.89 1.48 1.80
N ARG A 22 1.56 2.25 2.66
CA ARG A 22 0.94 2.95 3.78
C ARG A 22 1.59 4.31 3.96
N PHE A 23 0.81 5.25 4.47
CA PHE A 23 1.29 6.53 4.98
C PHE A 23 1.00 6.58 6.47
N ILE A 24 2.04 6.49 7.30
CA ILE A 24 1.92 6.44 8.76
C ILE A 24 2.88 7.47 9.36
N ASN A 25 2.38 8.31 10.28
CA ASN A 25 3.20 9.32 10.98
C ASN A 25 3.96 10.29 10.04
N GLY A 26 3.44 10.55 8.84
CA GLY A 26 4.10 11.44 7.89
C GLY A 26 5.07 10.76 6.92
N GLU A 27 5.24 9.43 7.01
CA GLU A 27 6.17 8.67 6.19
C GLU A 27 5.43 7.69 5.28
N PHE A 28 5.93 7.55 4.05
CA PHE A 28 5.48 6.53 3.12
C PHE A 28 6.34 5.29 3.23
N ASP A 29 5.69 4.14 3.36
CA ASP A 29 6.32 2.83 3.22
C ASP A 29 5.65 2.03 2.12
N ARG A 30 6.45 1.22 1.42
CA ARG A 30 6.01 0.15 0.53
C ARG A 30 6.21 -1.20 1.21
N TYR A 31 5.27 -2.12 1.06
CA TYR A 31 5.46 -3.49 1.49
C TYR A 31 6.43 -4.22 0.53
N ASP A 32 7.47 -4.83 1.10
CA ASP A 32 8.42 -5.69 0.39
C ASP A 32 8.05 -7.16 0.65
N GLU A 33 7.56 -7.83 -0.39
CA GLU A 33 7.09 -9.22 -0.37
C GLU A 33 8.22 -10.25 -0.21
N VAL A 34 9.47 -9.88 -0.50
CA VAL A 34 10.62 -10.80 -0.38
C VAL A 34 11.12 -10.82 1.07
N GLU A 35 11.16 -9.65 1.70
CA GLU A 35 11.65 -9.46 3.07
C GLU A 35 10.53 -9.43 4.12
N ASN A 36 9.27 -9.50 3.68
CA ASN A 36 8.07 -9.48 4.51
C ASN A 36 8.01 -8.31 5.49
N LYS A 37 8.35 -7.12 4.98
CA LYS A 37 8.42 -5.91 5.78
C LYS A 37 8.09 -4.66 5.00
N TRP A 38 7.64 -3.65 5.72
CA TRP A 38 7.52 -2.30 5.21
C TRP A 38 8.90 -1.66 5.07
N LYS A 39 9.16 -1.07 3.90
CA LYS A 39 10.37 -0.32 3.59
C LYS A 39 10.01 1.13 3.25
N PRO A 40 10.79 2.12 3.69
CA PRO A 40 10.56 3.51 3.32
C PRO A 40 10.55 3.71 1.80
N ASP A 41 9.58 4.47 1.32
CA ASP A 41 9.44 4.83 -0.09
C ASP A 41 8.99 6.30 -0.22
N SER A 42 9.91 7.22 0.07
CA SER A 42 9.63 8.66 0.08
C SER A 42 9.24 9.22 -1.30
N GLU A 43 9.61 8.54 -2.40
CA GLU A 43 9.23 8.96 -3.76
C GLU A 43 7.72 8.89 -3.97
N GLN A 44 7.03 8.07 -3.16
CA GLN A 44 5.58 7.96 -3.18
C GLN A 44 4.88 9.25 -2.70
N CYS A 45 5.58 10.31 -2.29
CA CYS A 45 4.95 11.62 -2.04
C CYS A 45 4.26 12.25 -3.27
N LYS A 46 4.52 11.74 -4.49
CA LYS A 46 3.86 12.12 -5.75
C LYS A 46 2.33 12.06 -5.73
N ILE A 47 1.72 11.21 -4.89
CA ILE A 47 0.25 11.17 -4.71
C ILE A 47 -0.28 12.48 -4.10
N PHE A 48 0.51 13.20 -3.31
CA PHE A 48 0.07 14.47 -2.71
C PHE A 48 0.09 15.65 -3.68
N ILE A 49 0.89 15.56 -4.73
CA ILE A 49 0.98 16.60 -5.78
C ILE A 49 0.14 16.25 -7.01
N GLY A 50 -0.63 15.16 -6.96
CA GLY A 50 -1.49 14.74 -8.06
C GLY A 50 -0.71 14.32 -9.30
N GLU A 51 0.44 13.68 -9.13
CA GLU A 51 1.18 13.05 -10.24
C GLU A 51 0.85 11.55 -10.39
N ASP A 52 0.12 10.99 -9.41
CA ASP A 52 -0.25 9.58 -9.37
C ASP A 52 -1.67 9.45 -8.82
N TRP A 53 -2.59 8.86 -9.59
CA TRP A 53 -4.03 8.84 -9.32
C TRP A 53 -4.63 7.44 -9.37
N GLU A 54 -3.85 6.44 -9.79
CA GLU A 54 -4.35 5.08 -10.05
C GLU A 54 -4.12 4.17 -8.84
N TYR A 55 -4.59 4.62 -7.68
CA TYR A 55 -4.53 3.85 -6.44
C TYR A 55 -5.91 3.77 -5.79
N ASP A 56 -6.14 2.65 -5.10
CA ASP A 56 -7.31 2.45 -4.26
C ASP A 56 -6.91 2.67 -2.80
N GLU A 57 -7.62 3.55 -2.09
CA GLU A 57 -7.53 3.60 -0.63
C GLU A 57 -8.20 2.36 -0.05
N ILE A 58 -7.50 1.69 0.86
CA ILE A 58 -7.96 0.47 1.50
C ILE A 58 -7.86 0.61 3.02
N SER A 59 -8.61 -0.23 3.72
CA SER A 59 -8.48 -0.35 5.16
C SER A 59 -7.20 -1.10 5.55
N GLU A 60 -6.74 -0.89 6.78
CA GLU A 60 -5.66 -1.70 7.37
C GLU A 60 -6.00 -3.21 7.36
N LYS A 61 -7.29 -3.57 7.49
CA LYS A 61 -7.73 -4.97 7.42
C LYS A 61 -7.45 -5.56 6.03
N GLN A 62 -7.84 -4.86 4.97
CA GLN A 62 -7.57 -5.30 3.59
C GLN A 62 -6.07 -5.36 3.32
N ALA A 63 -5.28 -4.41 3.83
CA ALA A 63 -3.83 -4.46 3.71
C ALA A 63 -3.23 -5.73 4.36
N LYS A 64 -3.75 -6.16 5.51
CA LYS A 64 -3.33 -7.41 6.16
C LYS A 64 -3.72 -8.64 5.35
N GLU A 65 -4.93 -8.68 4.82
CA GLU A 65 -5.40 -9.78 3.95
C GLU A 65 -4.55 -9.90 2.68
N ILE A 66 -4.19 -8.78 2.06
CA ILE A 66 -3.27 -8.76 0.90
C ILE A 66 -1.90 -9.33 1.30
N ILE A 67 -1.34 -8.91 2.44
CA ILE A 67 -0.05 -9.41 2.92
C ILE A 67 -0.09 -10.92 3.14
N GLU A 68 -1.15 -11.44 3.77
CA GLU A 68 -1.31 -12.87 3.99
C GLU A 68 -1.33 -13.64 2.67
N ASN A 69 -2.02 -13.14 1.65
CA ASN A 69 -2.07 -13.77 0.33
C ASN A 69 -0.77 -13.67 -0.48
N MET A 70 0.10 -12.70 -0.20
CA MET A 70 1.42 -12.58 -0.84
C MET A 70 2.44 -13.60 -0.28
N LEU A 71 2.14 -14.19 0.88
CA LEU A 71 3.01 -15.12 1.59
C LEU A 71 2.74 -16.61 1.27
N ASP A 72 1.57 -16.91 0.72
CA ASP A 72 1.12 -18.25 0.32
C ASP A 72 1.65 -18.66 -1.07
#